data_AF-A0AA35WXF1-F1
#
_entry.id   AF-A0AA35WXF1-F1
#
_cell.length_a   1.000
_cell.length_b   1.000
_cell.length_c   1.000
_cell.angle_alpha   90.00
_cell.angle_beta   90.00
_cell.angle_gamma   90.00
#
_symmetry.space_group_name_H-M   'P 1'
#
loop_
_entity.id
_entity.type
_entity.pdbx_description
1 polymer ?
#
loop_
_entity_poly.entity_id
_entity_poly.type
_entity_poly.pdbx_seq_one_letter_code
_entity_poly.pdbx_strand_id
1 'polypeptide(L)'
;MEKIADVQASATVDWSPLGDIYVKKTVHYHLSWDKNLDQCSVAIAPYGGPIALLQKLSKSGGDSKSILIYSQAGNPISSIPWEGGRLIGMGWNSNEDLICILEEGTMAAYSINGLLKYSRPVSREVREHRVLDCKFFHTMEGSGGFAVMTNCYQFFVVADTCRPRDEIRVKKVADLPSMTVRPNCWNVLTPQCNILVSVEEKLYILDQYEAIPQSVLTSKKDPSVYWAEIAVSVDGKAVALVDKGGYLWGGTSDFKTCETEMDLQSTAKVLAMEWGAKDFFVLVMEKLIFVKGFGKHWCKYPGKLGCCLQPEVDGLRLVSNTTSEFIHRVTSQSLAVLRIGSMEPGALLNDAFKEYEGDESHKADEYIRFIKDKLPDAILQCIKAAGEEFEPALQQSLLRSARFGKGFLGPEISSEVVNEFVEMCHHLRVLNSVRMEKIGVPITLRQYYRLSTGVLTDRLINRELYPVALEICNYLRVPNVDGEVKILRQWAIKKVKDKTIQDKTAAEIIIHRLKNTNVIVPFAEIARCAKEEGRKELASLLLDHEVHAREQVPLLMEMRKADLALDKAIESGDPQLG
;
A
#
# COMPACT_ATOMS: atom_id res chain seq x y z
N MET A 1 -33.01 -10.15 5.84
CA MET A 1 -32.09 -9.15 6.41
C MET A 1 -31.70 -9.66 7.78
N GLU A 2 -30.41 -9.81 8.03
CA GLU A 2 -29.88 -10.16 9.34
C GLU A 2 -30.28 -9.06 10.35
N LYS A 3 -30.61 -9.42 11.60
CA LYS A 3 -30.98 -8.40 12.59
C LYS A 3 -29.73 -7.58 12.90
N ILE A 4 -29.87 -6.25 12.95
CA ILE A 4 -28.76 -5.34 13.23
C ILE A 4 -28.10 -5.62 14.57
N ALA A 5 -28.87 -6.04 15.58
CA ALA A 5 -28.34 -6.48 16.86
C ALA A 5 -27.33 -7.64 16.72
N ASP A 6 -27.61 -8.62 15.85
CA ASP A 6 -26.73 -9.78 15.63
C ASP A 6 -25.45 -9.37 14.89
N VAL A 7 -25.59 -8.51 13.87
CA VAL A 7 -24.45 -7.95 13.12
C VAL A 7 -23.50 -7.20 14.05
N GLN A 8 -24.03 -6.36 14.93
CA GLN A 8 -23.22 -5.57 15.85
C GLN A 8 -22.67 -6.38 17.03
N ALA A 9 -23.39 -7.38 17.53
CA ALA A 9 -22.87 -8.29 18.55
C ALA A 9 -21.65 -9.09 18.05
N SER A 10 -21.62 -9.42 16.76
CA SER A 10 -20.48 -10.09 16.13
C SER A 10 -19.24 -9.18 15.97
N ALA A 11 -19.43 -7.86 15.95
CA ALA A 11 -18.36 -6.89 15.65
C ALA A 11 -17.19 -6.90 16.65
N THR A 12 -17.46 -7.24 17.91
CA THR A 12 -16.46 -7.29 18.99
C THR A 12 -15.83 -8.66 19.20
N VAL A 13 -16.31 -9.71 18.52
CA VAL A 13 -15.82 -11.08 18.70
C VAL A 13 -14.34 -11.21 18.29
N ASP A 14 -13.93 -10.44 17.29
CA ASP A 14 -12.57 -10.48 16.75
C ASP A 14 -11.59 -9.52 17.47
N TRP A 15 -12.00 -8.92 18.60
CA TRP A 15 -11.16 -7.98 19.34
C TRP A 15 -10.35 -8.71 20.41
N SER A 16 -9.03 -8.65 20.29
CA SER A 16 -8.10 -9.17 21.29
C SER A 16 -7.54 -8.01 22.13
N PRO A 17 -7.63 -8.07 23.48
CA PRO A 17 -7.03 -7.05 24.33
C PRO A 17 -5.50 -7.08 24.23
N LEU A 18 -4.90 -5.89 24.13
CA LEU A 18 -3.46 -5.67 24.09
C LEU A 18 -3.10 -4.51 25.03
N GLY A 19 -3.35 -4.72 26.32
CA GLY A 19 -3.15 -3.70 27.35
C GLY A 19 -4.28 -2.68 27.32
N ASP A 20 -3.93 -1.41 27.13
CA ASP A 20 -4.90 -0.31 27.10
C ASP A 20 -5.56 -0.13 25.72
N ILE A 21 -5.14 -0.94 24.74
CA ILE A 21 -5.69 -0.94 23.39
C ILE A 21 -6.26 -2.32 23.05
N TYR A 22 -7.08 -2.38 22.01
CA TYR A 22 -7.54 -3.63 21.41
C TYR A 22 -6.94 -3.75 20.01
N VAL A 23 -6.66 -4.98 19.61
CA VAL A 23 -6.26 -5.32 18.24
C VAL A 23 -7.36 -6.18 17.62
N LYS A 24 -7.69 -5.86 16.37
CA LYS A 24 -8.63 -6.63 15.55
C LYS A 24 -7.85 -7.31 14.44
N LYS A 25 -8.17 -8.57 14.19
CA LYS A 25 -7.68 -9.32 13.03
C LYS A 25 -8.85 -9.69 12.14
N THR A 26 -8.82 -9.26 10.89
CA THR A 26 -9.91 -9.49 9.93
C THR A 26 -9.38 -10.19 8.69
N VAL A 27 -10.09 -11.20 8.22
CA VAL A 27 -9.85 -11.83 6.91
C VAL A 27 -10.52 -10.95 5.85
N HIS A 28 -9.73 -10.40 4.93
CA HIS A 28 -10.27 -9.65 3.80
C HIS A 28 -10.64 -10.56 2.63
N TYR A 29 -9.81 -11.57 2.34
CA TYR A 29 -10.06 -12.53 1.27
C TYR A 29 -9.64 -13.94 1.66
N HIS A 30 -10.41 -14.92 1.20
CA HIS A 30 -9.98 -16.30 1.12
C HIS A 30 -9.35 -16.54 -0.25
N LEU A 31 -8.10 -16.97 -0.27
CA LEU A 31 -7.31 -17.09 -1.49
C LEU A 31 -7.51 -18.49 -2.07
N SER A 32 -8.01 -18.54 -3.30
CA SER A 32 -8.26 -19.77 -4.06
C SER A 32 -7.05 -20.22 -4.89
N TRP A 33 -5.92 -19.53 -4.77
CA TRP A 33 -4.70 -19.86 -5.48
C TRP A 33 -4.01 -21.13 -4.94
N ASP A 34 -3.35 -21.89 -5.80
CA ASP A 34 -2.53 -23.04 -5.39
C ASP A 34 -1.06 -22.62 -5.31
N LYS A 35 -0.73 -21.88 -4.25
CA LYS A 35 0.62 -21.33 -4.01
C LYS A 35 1.10 -21.66 -2.61
N ASN A 36 2.33 -22.19 -2.53
CA ASN A 36 3.02 -22.39 -1.28
C ASN A 36 4.06 -21.28 -1.08
N LEU A 37 3.73 -20.30 -0.24
CA LEU A 37 4.56 -19.13 0.00
C LEU A 37 5.90 -19.47 0.68
N ASP A 38 6.00 -20.58 1.43
CA ASP A 38 7.28 -21.02 2.02
C ASP A 38 8.34 -21.30 0.93
N GLN A 39 7.87 -21.79 -0.21
CA GLN A 39 8.69 -22.10 -1.38
C GLN A 39 8.80 -20.92 -2.35
N CYS A 40 8.26 -19.74 -2.01
CA CYS A 40 8.33 -18.56 -2.85
C CYS A 40 9.19 -17.46 -2.21
N SER A 41 9.81 -16.65 -3.05
CA SER A 41 10.13 -15.27 -2.68
C SER A 41 8.87 -14.43 -2.92
N VAL A 42 8.47 -13.62 -1.96
CA VAL A 42 7.19 -12.90 -1.95
C VAL A 42 7.45 -11.43 -1.70
N ALA A 43 6.78 -10.57 -2.46
CA ALA A 43 6.74 -9.13 -2.20
C ALA A 43 5.30 -8.62 -2.26
N ILE A 44 4.85 -7.98 -1.19
CA ILE A 44 3.51 -7.44 -1.05
C ILE A 44 3.61 -5.93 -1.16
N ALA A 45 2.79 -5.30 -2.01
CA ALA A 45 2.77 -3.85 -2.11
C ALA A 45 1.92 -3.22 -0.99
N PRO A 46 2.32 -2.04 -0.47
CA PRO A 46 1.54 -1.33 0.55
C PRO A 46 0.22 -0.78 0.00
N TYR A 47 -0.65 -0.34 0.90
CA TYR A 47 -1.98 0.21 0.63
C TYR A 47 -2.90 -0.76 -0.14
N GLY A 48 -2.76 -2.07 0.11
CA GLY A 48 -3.55 -3.11 -0.55
C GLY A 48 -3.19 -3.31 -2.03
N GLY A 49 -1.95 -2.99 -2.40
CA GLY A 49 -1.43 -3.18 -3.75
C GLY A 49 -1.14 -4.66 -4.10
N PRO A 50 -0.58 -4.94 -5.28
CA PRO A 50 -0.37 -6.31 -5.77
C PRO A 50 0.63 -7.15 -4.95
N ILE A 51 0.62 -8.45 -5.20
CA ILE A 51 1.54 -9.45 -4.64
C ILE A 51 2.39 -10.03 -5.78
N ALA A 52 3.72 -9.97 -5.66
CA ALA A 52 4.64 -10.63 -6.57
C ALA A 52 5.20 -11.92 -5.94
N LEU A 53 5.21 -12.99 -6.73
CA LEU A 53 5.66 -14.32 -6.32
C LEU A 53 6.70 -14.86 -7.32
N LEU A 54 7.84 -15.31 -6.80
CA LEU A 54 8.82 -16.08 -7.58
C LEU A 54 9.07 -17.41 -6.87
N GLN A 55 8.80 -18.52 -7.53
CA GLN A 55 9.07 -19.86 -6.99
C GLN A 55 10.58 -20.05 -6.79
N LYS A 56 10.98 -20.44 -5.57
CA LYS A 56 12.35 -20.87 -5.27
C LYS A 56 12.60 -22.20 -5.98
N LEU A 57 13.79 -22.34 -6.58
CA LEU A 57 14.16 -23.55 -7.33
C LEU A 57 13.99 -24.82 -6.47
N SER A 58 13.18 -25.76 -6.98
CA SER A 58 13.27 -27.16 -6.58
C SER A 58 14.57 -27.76 -7.12
N LYS A 59 15.16 -28.73 -6.38
CA LYS A 59 16.32 -29.51 -6.86
C LYS A 59 16.02 -30.34 -8.12
N SER A 60 14.75 -30.51 -8.48
CA SER A 60 14.31 -31.12 -9.74
C SER A 60 14.05 -30.01 -10.78
N GLY A 61 15.00 -29.84 -11.71
CA GLY A 61 14.93 -28.82 -12.75
C GLY A 61 13.78 -29.03 -13.75
N GLY A 62 13.20 -27.94 -14.24
CA GLY A 62 12.26 -27.98 -15.36
C GLY A 62 11.38 -26.75 -15.57
N ASP A 63 11.05 -25.98 -14.53
CA ASP A 63 10.09 -24.88 -14.69
C ASP A 63 10.74 -23.57 -15.12
N SER A 64 10.14 -22.97 -16.16
CA SER A 64 10.36 -21.58 -16.56
C SER A 64 10.18 -20.67 -15.34
N LYS A 65 11.25 -20.00 -14.89
CA LYS A 65 11.17 -19.02 -13.82
C LYS A 65 10.33 -17.85 -14.32
N SER A 66 9.24 -17.56 -13.64
CA SER A 66 8.47 -16.35 -13.89
C SER A 66 8.07 -15.71 -12.57
N ILE A 67 8.09 -14.38 -12.55
CA ILE A 67 7.49 -13.64 -11.44
C ILE A 67 6.01 -13.50 -11.75
N LEU A 68 5.16 -14.11 -10.93
CA LEU A 68 3.72 -14.02 -11.04
C LEU A 68 3.22 -12.84 -10.20
N ILE A 69 2.36 -12.01 -10.77
CA ILE A 69 1.75 -10.86 -10.09
C ILE A 69 0.27 -11.15 -9.88
N TYR A 70 -0.19 -10.97 -8.64
CA TYR A 70 -1.56 -11.21 -8.20
C TYR A 70 -2.15 -9.97 -7.52
N SER A 71 -3.48 -9.85 -7.50
CA SER A 71 -4.18 -8.92 -6.59
C SER A 71 -4.12 -9.45 -5.15
N GLN A 72 -4.54 -8.63 -4.18
CA GLN A 72 -4.65 -9.10 -2.78
C GLN A 72 -5.72 -10.16 -2.58
N ALA A 73 -6.66 -10.27 -3.52
CA ALA A 73 -7.67 -11.32 -3.55
C ALA A 73 -7.16 -12.63 -4.19
N GLY A 74 -5.91 -12.66 -4.68
CA GLY A 74 -5.33 -13.85 -5.32
C GLY A 74 -5.69 -14.00 -6.81
N ASN A 75 -6.27 -12.98 -7.44
CA ASN A 75 -6.52 -12.99 -8.88
C ASN A 75 -5.23 -12.70 -9.65
N PRO A 76 -4.89 -13.49 -10.69
CA PRO A 76 -3.71 -13.22 -11.50
C PRO A 76 -3.87 -11.91 -12.27
N ILE A 77 -2.81 -11.08 -12.26
CA ILE A 77 -2.73 -9.81 -12.99
C ILE A 77 -1.82 -9.97 -14.20
N SER A 78 -0.58 -10.42 -13.99
CA SER A 78 0.39 -10.62 -15.08
C SER A 78 1.49 -11.60 -14.67
N SER A 79 2.37 -11.91 -15.62
CA SER A 79 3.57 -12.72 -15.40
C SER A 79 4.76 -12.07 -16.10
N ILE A 80 5.93 -12.09 -15.44
CA ILE A 80 7.20 -11.62 -15.99
C ILE A 80 8.07 -12.85 -16.24
N PRO A 81 8.37 -13.19 -17.52
CA PRO A 81 9.38 -14.19 -17.83
C PRO A 81 10.72 -13.82 -17.19
N TRP A 82 11.28 -14.71 -16.38
CA TRP A 82 12.47 -14.43 -15.60
C TRP A 82 13.66 -15.23 -16.14
N GLU A 83 14.30 -14.66 -17.16
CA GLU A 83 15.43 -15.30 -17.84
C GLU A 83 16.80 -14.90 -17.26
N GLY A 84 16.84 -13.89 -16.38
CA GLY A 84 18.09 -13.27 -15.92
C GLY A 84 18.46 -13.54 -14.46
N GLY A 85 19.74 -13.83 -14.22
CA GLY A 85 20.42 -13.68 -12.93
C GLY A 85 19.82 -14.42 -11.71
N ARG A 86 20.51 -14.29 -10.57
CA ARG A 86 19.99 -14.70 -9.27
C ARG A 86 19.29 -13.50 -8.64
N LEU A 87 17.97 -13.60 -8.42
CA LEU A 87 17.22 -12.59 -7.68
C LEU A 87 17.59 -12.64 -6.19
N ILE A 88 18.03 -11.52 -5.62
CA ILE A 88 18.28 -11.37 -4.18
C ILE A 88 17.03 -10.86 -3.46
N GLY A 89 16.38 -9.84 -4.00
CA GLY A 89 15.18 -9.27 -3.41
C GLY A 89 14.29 -8.62 -4.44
N MET A 90 13.00 -8.53 -4.13
CA MET A 90 12.04 -7.75 -4.90
C MET A 90 11.09 -7.02 -3.96
N GLY A 91 10.55 -5.90 -4.42
CA GLY A 91 9.65 -5.05 -3.65
C GLY A 91 9.01 -3.99 -4.52
N TRP A 92 7.95 -3.38 -4.02
CA TRP A 92 7.13 -2.45 -4.79
C TRP A 92 7.44 -1.00 -4.43
N ASN A 93 7.52 -0.13 -5.43
CA ASN A 93 7.54 1.31 -5.20
C ASN A 93 6.11 1.86 -5.04
N SER A 94 6.00 3.17 -4.80
CA SER A 94 4.71 3.84 -4.55
C SER A 94 3.79 3.90 -5.76
N ASN A 95 4.34 3.76 -6.97
CA ASN A 95 3.63 3.70 -8.24
C ASN A 95 3.16 2.28 -8.61
N GLU A 96 3.39 1.29 -7.73
CA GLU A 96 3.17 -0.13 -7.98
C GLU A 96 4.01 -0.67 -9.16
N ASP A 97 5.23 -0.17 -9.30
CA ASP A 97 6.27 -0.84 -10.08
C ASP A 97 7.05 -1.80 -9.18
N LEU A 98 7.24 -3.02 -9.69
CA LEU A 98 8.04 -4.05 -9.06
C LEU A 98 9.51 -3.78 -9.34
N ILE A 99 10.28 -3.53 -8.28
CA ILE A 99 11.73 -3.40 -8.31
C ILE A 99 12.34 -4.75 -7.96
N CYS A 100 13.26 -5.22 -8.79
CA CYS A 100 14.01 -6.46 -8.60
C CYS A 100 15.51 -6.16 -8.49
N ILE A 101 16.16 -6.74 -7.48
CA ILE A 101 17.60 -6.61 -7.23
C ILE A 101 18.29 -7.94 -7.49
N LEU A 102 19.25 -7.95 -8.42
CA LEU A 102 20.04 -9.11 -8.79
C LEU A 102 21.34 -9.20 -7.96
N GLU A 103 21.86 -10.43 -7.81
CA GLU A 103 23.13 -10.72 -7.12
C GLU A 103 24.31 -9.95 -7.73
N GLU A 104 24.31 -9.75 -9.05
CA GLU A 104 25.32 -8.96 -9.77
C GLU A 104 25.24 -7.45 -9.53
N GLY A 105 24.26 -6.95 -8.77
CA GLY A 105 24.10 -5.53 -8.47
C GLY A 105 23.27 -4.74 -9.48
N THR A 106 22.52 -5.42 -10.35
CA THR A 106 21.56 -4.80 -11.26
C THR A 106 20.21 -4.57 -10.55
N MET A 107 19.63 -3.38 -10.70
CA MET A 107 18.24 -3.09 -10.37
C MET A 107 17.41 -3.01 -11.65
N ALA A 108 16.28 -3.70 -11.67
CA ALA A 108 15.31 -3.66 -12.76
C ALA A 108 13.93 -3.27 -12.23
N ALA A 109 13.22 -2.40 -12.95
CA ALA A 109 11.87 -1.98 -12.60
C ALA A 109 10.88 -2.49 -13.65
N TYR A 110 9.82 -3.14 -13.21
CA TYR A 110 8.73 -3.65 -14.04
C TYR A 110 7.42 -2.99 -13.63
N SER A 111 6.59 -2.63 -14.60
CA SER A 111 5.21 -2.23 -14.31
C SER A 111 4.41 -3.41 -13.73
N ILE A 112 3.27 -3.11 -13.10
CA ILE A 112 2.32 -4.13 -12.62
C ILE A 112 1.85 -5.11 -13.71
N ASN A 113 1.93 -4.73 -15.00
CA ASN A 113 1.57 -5.57 -16.14
C ASN A 113 2.74 -6.40 -16.68
N GLY A 114 3.88 -6.38 -15.99
CA GLY A 114 5.08 -7.15 -16.32
C GLY A 114 5.98 -6.55 -17.40
N LEU A 115 5.71 -5.33 -17.86
CA LEU A 115 6.58 -4.62 -18.81
C LEU A 115 7.81 -4.03 -18.12
N LEU A 116 9.00 -4.29 -18.65
CA LEU A 116 10.26 -3.68 -18.19
C LEU A 116 10.23 -2.17 -18.45
N LYS A 117 10.36 -1.37 -17.39
CA LYS A 117 10.50 0.09 -17.48
C LYS A 117 11.96 0.51 -17.66
N TYR A 118 12.86 -0.02 -16.84
CA TYR A 118 14.29 0.20 -16.96
C TYR A 118 15.10 -0.88 -16.26
N SER A 119 16.37 -0.97 -16.64
CA SER A 119 17.39 -1.77 -15.95
C SER A 119 18.70 -0.98 -15.89
N ARG A 120 19.37 -0.99 -14.74
CA ARG A 120 20.68 -0.36 -14.54
C ARG A 120 21.41 -0.96 -13.33
N PRO A 121 22.76 -0.88 -13.24
CA PRO A 121 23.46 -1.19 -12.00
C PRO A 121 23.03 -0.22 -10.88
N VAL A 122 22.95 -0.71 -9.64
CA VAL A 122 22.70 0.12 -8.45
C VAL A 122 23.83 1.15 -8.31
N SER A 123 25.06 0.68 -8.17
CA SER A 123 26.28 1.48 -8.25
C SER A 123 27.42 0.62 -8.81
N ARG A 124 28.54 1.26 -9.18
CA ARG A 124 29.74 0.54 -9.62
C ARG A 124 30.28 -0.38 -8.51
N GLU A 125 30.34 0.13 -7.28
CA GLU A 125 30.85 -0.60 -6.11
C GLU A 125 29.99 -1.81 -5.75
N VAL A 126 28.66 -1.67 -5.81
CA VAL A 126 27.73 -2.79 -5.57
C VAL A 126 27.90 -3.88 -6.62
N ARG A 127 28.13 -3.51 -7.89
CA ARG A 127 28.39 -4.48 -8.96
C ARG A 127 29.72 -5.22 -8.77
N GLU A 128 30.76 -4.52 -8.33
CA GLU A 128 32.08 -5.11 -8.08
C GLU A 128 32.04 -6.12 -6.92
N HIS A 129 31.32 -5.82 -5.84
CA HIS A 129 31.26 -6.67 -4.65
C HIS A 129 30.08 -7.64 -4.62
N ARG A 130 29.12 -7.48 -5.55
CA ARG A 130 27.86 -8.22 -5.63
C ARG A 130 26.98 -8.04 -4.39
N VAL A 131 25.67 -8.20 -4.58
CA VAL A 131 24.66 -8.08 -3.52
C VAL A 131 24.54 -9.40 -2.78
N LEU A 132 24.69 -9.35 -1.45
CA LEU A 132 24.49 -10.47 -0.55
C LEU A 132 23.05 -10.53 -0.02
N ASP A 133 22.49 -9.37 0.36
CA ASP A 133 21.15 -9.26 0.94
C ASP A 133 20.48 -7.92 0.57
N CYS A 134 19.16 -7.86 0.64
CA CYS A 134 18.38 -6.67 0.28
C CYS A 134 17.12 -6.54 1.15
N LYS A 135 16.81 -5.31 1.58
CA LYS A 135 15.56 -4.99 2.27
C LYS A 135 14.86 -3.81 1.61
N PHE A 136 13.56 -3.96 1.38
CA PHE A 136 12.68 -2.91 0.89
C PHE A 136 12.02 -2.21 2.08
N PHE A 137 11.73 -0.92 1.93
CA PHE A 137 11.06 -0.14 2.93
C PHE A 137 10.16 0.92 2.30
N HIS A 138 9.18 1.35 3.08
CA HIS A 138 8.29 2.46 2.74
C HIS A 138 8.31 3.48 3.86
N THR A 139 8.31 4.76 3.51
CA THR A 139 8.21 5.84 4.48
C THR A 139 6.75 6.23 4.68
N MET A 140 6.45 6.85 5.82
CA MET A 140 5.11 7.41 6.04
C MET A 140 4.75 8.40 4.93
N GLU A 141 5.69 9.22 4.44
CA GLU A 141 5.46 10.17 3.34
C GLU A 141 5.06 9.51 2.01
N GLY A 142 5.06 8.17 1.96
CA GLY A 142 4.64 7.42 0.78
C GLY A 142 5.75 7.24 -0.22
N SER A 143 7.02 7.39 0.17
CA SER A 143 8.18 7.04 -0.67
C SER A 143 8.56 5.57 -0.47
N GLY A 144 8.95 4.90 -1.56
CA GLY A 144 9.37 3.50 -1.54
C GLY A 144 10.83 3.36 -1.98
N GLY A 145 11.62 2.66 -1.16
CA GLY A 145 13.05 2.51 -1.34
C GLY A 145 13.55 1.10 -1.01
N PHE A 146 14.86 0.90 -1.18
CA PHE A 146 15.52 -0.32 -0.77
C PHE A 146 16.95 -0.03 -0.29
N ALA A 147 17.46 -0.95 0.50
CA ALA A 147 18.86 -1.02 0.90
C ALA A 147 19.44 -2.37 0.49
N VAL A 148 20.72 -2.38 0.12
CA VAL A 148 21.48 -3.58 -0.21
C VAL A 148 22.69 -3.70 0.68
N MET A 149 23.00 -4.93 1.08
CA MET A 149 24.27 -5.31 1.71
C MET A 149 25.09 -6.10 0.68
N THR A 150 26.36 -5.74 0.49
CA THR A 150 27.27 -6.43 -0.42
C THR A 150 27.98 -7.63 0.25
N ASN A 151 28.74 -8.42 -0.50
CA ASN A 151 29.55 -9.52 0.09
C ASN A 151 30.69 -9.05 0.99
N CYS A 152 31.06 -7.77 0.93
CA CYS A 152 31.98 -7.14 1.87
C CYS A 152 31.27 -6.43 3.04
N TYR A 153 29.97 -6.73 3.26
CA TYR A 153 29.13 -6.19 4.33
C TYR A 153 28.99 -4.65 4.32
N GLN A 154 29.16 -4.03 3.15
CA GLN A 154 28.89 -2.62 2.94
C GLN A 154 27.43 -2.39 2.57
N PHE A 155 26.87 -1.28 3.03
CA PHE A 155 25.47 -0.96 2.83
C PHE A 155 25.29 0.22 1.87
N PHE A 156 24.32 0.08 0.97
CA PHE A 156 23.91 1.12 0.03
C PHE A 156 22.40 1.28 0.05
N VAL A 157 21.93 2.51 -0.02
CA VAL A 157 20.52 2.88 0.14
C VAL A 157 20.04 3.68 -1.06
N VAL A 158 18.85 3.32 -1.55
CA VAL A 158 18.07 4.08 -2.53
C VAL A 158 16.74 4.44 -1.87
N ALA A 159 16.58 5.71 -1.48
CA ALA A 159 15.44 6.16 -0.68
C ALA A 159 14.13 6.28 -1.48
N ASP A 160 14.22 6.52 -2.80
CA ASP A 160 13.06 6.77 -3.64
C ASP A 160 13.31 6.21 -5.05
N THR A 161 12.53 5.19 -5.38
CA THR A 161 12.58 4.47 -6.66
C THR A 161 11.51 4.91 -7.66
N CYS A 162 10.67 5.88 -7.30
CA CYS A 162 9.66 6.46 -8.18
C CYS A 162 10.23 7.55 -9.11
N ARG A 163 11.44 8.03 -8.83
CA ARG A 163 12.13 9.04 -9.65
C ARG A 163 12.45 8.52 -11.05
N PRO A 164 12.60 9.42 -12.05
CA PRO A 164 13.14 9.07 -13.35
C PRO A 164 14.46 8.31 -13.19
N ARG A 165 14.70 7.32 -14.07
CA ARG A 165 15.84 6.38 -14.02
C ARG A 165 17.16 7.05 -13.67
N ASP A 166 17.46 8.18 -14.30
CA ASP A 166 18.74 8.88 -14.23
C ASP A 166 18.85 9.81 -13.00
N GLU A 167 17.74 10.06 -12.30
CA GLU A 167 17.68 10.86 -11.07
C GLU A 167 17.69 10.03 -9.79
N ILE A 168 17.59 8.70 -9.88
CA ILE A 168 17.60 7.81 -8.74
C ILE A 168 19.00 7.84 -8.09
N ARG A 169 19.07 8.38 -6.87
CA ARG A 169 20.32 8.52 -6.12
C ARG A 169 20.60 7.29 -5.26
N VAL A 170 21.85 6.84 -5.28
CA VAL A 170 22.36 5.79 -4.41
C VAL A 170 23.28 6.42 -3.38
N LYS A 171 23.05 6.10 -2.11
CA LYS A 171 23.86 6.58 -0.98
C LYS A 171 24.58 5.41 -0.34
N LYS A 172 25.89 5.53 -0.15
CA LYS A 172 26.65 4.63 0.72
C LYS A 172 26.50 5.12 2.17
N VAL A 173 26.30 4.21 3.10
CA VAL A 173 26.30 4.51 4.55
C VAL A 173 27.62 4.10 5.19
N ALA A 174 27.82 4.48 6.46
CA ALA A 174 29.00 4.18 7.25
C ALA A 174 29.39 2.70 7.18
N ASP A 175 30.70 2.45 7.12
CA ASP A 175 31.24 1.10 7.19
C ASP A 175 31.14 0.58 8.64
N LEU A 176 30.74 -0.68 8.83
CA LEU A 176 30.82 -1.41 10.11
C LEU A 176 32.25 -1.37 10.70
N PRO A 177 32.38 -1.39 12.04
CA PRO A 177 33.70 -1.40 12.69
C PRO A 177 34.56 -2.62 12.35
N SER A 178 33.92 -3.76 12.08
CA SER A 178 34.57 -4.98 11.60
C SER A 178 33.84 -5.50 10.37
N MET A 179 34.55 -5.52 9.23
CA MET A 179 34.03 -6.02 7.95
C MET A 179 34.35 -7.50 7.71
N THR A 180 34.94 -8.18 8.69
CA THR A 180 35.27 -9.61 8.58
C THR A 180 34.17 -10.50 9.11
N VAL A 181 33.35 -9.99 10.05
CA VAL A 181 32.24 -10.71 10.67
C VAL A 181 30.94 -10.41 9.93
N ARG A 182 30.21 -11.46 9.59
CA ARG A 182 28.91 -11.34 8.93
C ARG A 182 27.87 -10.76 9.91
N PRO A 183 27.10 -9.72 9.50
CA PRO A 183 25.96 -9.27 10.27
C PRO A 183 24.92 -10.37 10.53
N ASN A 184 24.42 -10.42 11.77
CA ASN A 184 23.42 -11.40 12.21
C ASN A 184 22.05 -11.09 11.61
N CYS A 185 21.64 -9.83 11.71
CA CYS A 185 20.43 -9.29 11.12
C CYS A 185 20.58 -7.77 10.97
N TRP A 186 19.74 -7.16 10.14
CA TRP A 186 19.75 -5.72 9.92
C TRP A 186 18.38 -5.25 9.45
N ASN A 187 18.05 -3.97 9.59
CA ASN A 187 16.85 -3.37 9.01
C ASN A 187 17.06 -1.86 8.73
N VAL A 188 16.17 -1.26 7.94
CA VAL A 188 16.25 0.16 7.59
C VAL A 188 15.40 0.98 8.55
N LEU A 189 16.02 2.00 9.16
CA LEU A 189 15.36 3.00 9.97
C LEU A 189 14.87 4.17 9.09
N THR A 190 13.58 4.18 8.79
CA THR A 190 12.91 5.29 8.09
C THR A 190 12.64 6.46 9.06
N PRO A 191 12.44 7.70 8.58
CA PRO A 191 12.60 8.18 7.21
C PRO A 191 14.04 8.53 6.81
N GLN A 192 14.99 8.62 7.75
CA GLN A 192 16.38 9.00 7.45
C GLN A 192 17.12 7.94 6.60
N CYS A 193 16.58 6.71 6.56
CA CYS A 193 17.13 5.56 5.87
C CYS A 193 18.51 5.15 6.43
N ASN A 194 18.69 5.28 7.74
CA ASN A 194 19.84 4.73 8.46
C ASN A 194 19.70 3.20 8.52
N ILE A 195 20.80 2.48 8.71
CA ILE A 195 20.78 1.02 8.84
C ILE A 195 20.98 0.63 10.30
N LEU A 196 20.02 -0.09 10.87
CA LEU A 196 20.20 -0.82 12.12
C LEU A 196 20.81 -2.17 11.79
N VAL A 197 21.93 -2.52 12.41
CA VAL A 197 22.63 -3.77 12.11
C VAL A 197 23.21 -4.40 13.36
N SER A 198 22.94 -5.69 13.50
CA SER A 198 23.46 -6.53 14.57
C SER A 198 24.71 -7.25 14.10
N VAL A 199 25.81 -7.12 14.85
CA VAL A 199 27.06 -7.85 14.65
C VAL A 199 27.51 -8.39 16.00
N GLU A 200 27.62 -9.72 16.10
CA GLU A 200 27.85 -10.41 17.37
C GLU A 200 26.76 -10.00 18.39
N GLU A 201 27.12 -9.64 19.62
CA GLU A 201 26.16 -9.22 20.66
C GLU A 201 25.70 -7.75 20.55
N LYS A 202 26.26 -6.97 19.61
CA LYS A 202 26.10 -5.51 19.54
C LYS A 202 25.20 -5.07 18.41
N LEU A 203 24.47 -3.99 18.65
CA LEU A 203 23.64 -3.30 17.67
C LEU A 203 24.27 -1.95 17.33
N TYR A 204 24.37 -1.66 16.04
CA TYR A 204 24.91 -0.42 15.49
C TYR A 204 23.86 0.32 14.67
N ILE A 205 23.96 1.65 14.65
CA ILE A 205 23.26 2.51 13.69
C ILE A 205 24.30 3.02 12.70
N LEU A 206 24.09 2.74 11.42
CA LEU A 206 24.92 3.26 10.33
C LEU A 206 24.15 4.38 9.64
N ASP A 207 24.72 5.58 9.63
CA ASP A 207 24.20 6.71 8.87
C ASP A 207 25.15 7.11 7.73
N GLN A 208 24.82 8.16 6.99
CA GLN A 208 25.63 8.64 5.85
C GLN A 208 26.73 9.65 6.23
N TYR A 209 26.79 10.09 7.49
CA TYR A 209 27.61 11.22 7.94
C TYR A 209 28.74 10.78 8.87
N GLU A 210 28.51 9.75 9.67
CA GLU A 210 29.47 9.19 10.61
C GLU A 210 30.44 8.24 9.90
N ALA A 211 31.74 8.43 10.12
CA ALA A 211 32.75 7.53 9.59
C ALA A 211 32.95 6.27 10.45
N ILE A 212 32.64 6.35 11.75
CA ILE A 212 32.82 5.27 12.72
C ILE A 212 31.52 5.13 13.51
N PRO A 213 30.71 4.09 13.25
CA PRO A 213 29.44 3.90 13.94
C PRO A 213 29.65 3.45 15.39
N GLN A 214 28.87 4.03 16.30
CA GLN A 214 28.86 3.62 17.70
C GLN A 214 27.83 2.52 17.97
N SER A 215 28.16 1.61 18.89
CA SER A 215 27.22 0.60 19.38
C SER A 215 26.18 1.26 20.26
N VAL A 216 24.90 1.06 19.95
CA VAL A 216 23.77 1.67 20.68
C VAL A 216 23.17 0.75 21.74
N LEU A 217 23.26 -0.57 21.55
CA LEU A 217 22.73 -1.55 22.48
C LEU A 217 23.54 -2.85 22.42
N THR A 218 23.59 -3.57 23.54
CA THR A 218 24.21 -4.90 23.67
C THR A 218 23.18 -5.88 24.19
N SER A 219 23.16 -7.12 23.69
CA SER A 219 22.26 -8.16 24.22
C SER A 219 22.57 -8.45 25.69
N LYS A 220 21.52 -8.54 26.53
CA LYS A 220 21.64 -8.53 28.00
C LYS A 220 21.97 -9.88 28.63
N LYS A 221 21.63 -11.00 27.97
CA LYS A 221 21.55 -12.31 28.68
C LYS A 221 22.84 -13.12 28.72
N ASP A 222 23.70 -13.00 27.70
CA ASP A 222 24.95 -13.77 27.60
C ASP A 222 25.82 -13.19 26.46
N PRO A 223 27.15 -13.08 26.59
CA PRO A 223 28.04 -12.70 25.48
C PRO A 223 27.91 -13.57 24.22
N SER A 224 27.37 -14.79 24.34
CA SER A 224 27.14 -15.71 23.22
C SER A 224 25.83 -15.49 22.45
N VAL A 225 24.95 -14.59 22.95
CA VAL A 225 23.62 -14.35 22.37
C VAL A 225 23.61 -13.04 21.58
N TYR A 226 23.14 -13.12 20.34
CA TYR A 226 23.07 -11.99 19.39
C TYR A 226 21.63 -11.63 19.06
N TRP A 227 21.40 -10.36 18.69
CA TRP A 227 20.13 -9.93 18.12
C TRP A 227 19.91 -10.65 16.79
N ALA A 228 18.77 -11.33 16.68
CA ALA A 228 18.41 -12.19 15.55
C ALA A 228 17.37 -11.53 14.65
N GLU A 229 16.47 -10.70 15.20
CA GLU A 229 15.45 -9.99 14.43
C GLU A 229 15.35 -8.53 14.86
N ILE A 230 15.09 -7.66 13.88
CA ILE A 230 14.92 -6.21 14.05
C ILE A 230 13.68 -5.80 13.27
N ALA A 231 12.71 -5.19 13.94
CA ALA A 231 11.56 -4.55 13.31
C ALA A 231 11.53 -3.06 13.67
N VAL A 232 11.22 -2.23 12.69
CA VAL A 232 11.13 -0.76 12.84
C VAL A 232 9.68 -0.31 12.63
N SER A 233 9.18 0.59 13.47
CA SER A 233 7.84 1.16 13.31
C SER A 233 7.73 1.97 12.02
N VAL A 234 6.54 2.02 11.42
CA VAL A 234 6.36 2.67 10.10
C VAL A 234 6.71 4.16 10.16
N ASP A 235 6.50 4.81 11.32
CA ASP A 235 6.88 6.20 11.56
C ASP A 235 8.35 6.41 11.93
N GLY A 236 9.14 5.35 12.06
CA GLY A 236 10.57 5.42 12.35
C GLY A 236 10.94 5.72 13.80
N LYS A 237 9.97 5.79 14.71
CA LYS A 237 10.18 6.28 16.08
C LYS A 237 10.41 5.18 17.11
N ALA A 238 10.12 3.94 16.74
CA ALA A 238 10.21 2.79 17.63
C ALA A 238 10.90 1.61 16.94
N VAL A 239 11.57 0.80 17.75
CA VAL A 239 12.27 -0.41 17.32
C VAL A 239 11.92 -1.55 18.27
N ALA A 240 11.74 -2.74 17.73
CA ALA A 240 11.61 -3.97 18.47
C ALA A 240 12.68 -4.96 18.01
N LEU A 241 13.31 -5.62 18.96
CA LEU A 241 14.43 -6.54 18.79
C LEU A 241 14.11 -7.87 19.46
N VAL A 242 14.54 -8.96 18.84
CA VAL A 242 14.51 -10.29 19.45
C VAL A 242 15.87 -10.92 19.31
N ASP A 243 16.43 -11.40 20.42
CA ASP A 243 17.69 -12.13 20.41
C ASP A 243 17.47 -13.64 20.19
N LYS A 244 18.56 -14.36 19.90
CA LYS A 244 18.52 -15.81 19.70
C LYS A 244 18.05 -16.59 20.95
N GLY A 245 18.20 -15.99 22.14
CA GLY A 245 17.77 -16.56 23.41
C GLY A 245 16.29 -16.37 23.72
N GLY A 246 15.54 -15.66 22.86
CA GLY A 246 14.13 -15.35 23.06
C GLY A 246 13.88 -14.11 23.93
N TYR A 247 14.90 -13.29 24.20
CA TYR A 247 14.71 -12.01 24.85
C TYR A 247 14.22 -10.98 23.83
N LEU A 248 13.08 -10.38 24.14
CA LEU A 248 12.44 -9.32 23.40
C LEU A 248 12.74 -7.99 24.07
N TRP A 249 13.17 -7.01 23.28
CA TRP A 249 13.32 -5.62 23.67
C TRP A 249 12.51 -4.73 22.74
N GLY A 250 11.83 -3.72 23.26
CA GLY A 250 11.15 -2.71 22.46
C GLY A 250 11.29 -1.34 23.10
N GLY A 251 11.58 -0.34 22.27
CA GLY A 251 11.83 1.00 22.75
C GLY A 251 11.84 2.05 21.64
N THR A 252 12.30 3.24 21.99
CA THR A 252 12.51 4.33 21.04
C THR A 252 13.65 4.00 20.07
N SER A 253 13.56 4.52 18.84
CA SER A 253 14.57 4.27 17.80
C SER A 253 15.91 4.98 18.02
N ASP A 254 15.97 5.93 18.97
CA ASP A 254 17.22 6.50 19.45
C ASP A 254 17.84 5.70 20.62
N PHE A 255 17.21 4.58 20.99
CA PHE A 255 17.62 3.65 22.04
C PHE A 255 17.79 4.27 23.43
N LYS A 256 17.23 5.47 23.67
CA LYS A 256 17.31 6.12 24.98
C LYS A 256 16.29 5.58 25.97
N THR A 257 15.13 5.12 25.50
CA THR A 257 14.08 4.56 26.35
C THR A 257 13.78 3.11 25.97
N CYS A 258 13.79 2.25 26.99
CA CYS A 258 13.27 0.89 26.90
C CYS A 258 11.82 0.92 27.39
N GLU A 259 10.87 0.76 26.47
CA GLU A 259 9.44 0.82 26.76
C GLU A 259 8.90 -0.56 27.19
N THR A 260 9.47 -1.62 26.64
CA THR A 260 9.05 -2.99 26.97
C THR A 260 10.20 -3.97 26.86
N GLU A 261 10.24 -4.93 27.78
CA GLU A 261 11.16 -6.07 27.73
C GLU A 261 10.42 -7.32 28.19
N MET A 262 10.75 -8.46 27.58
CA MET A 262 10.08 -9.72 27.86
C MET A 262 10.97 -10.90 27.50
N ASP A 263 10.92 -11.95 28.31
CA ASP A 263 11.40 -13.27 27.91
C ASP A 263 10.26 -14.03 27.23
N LEU A 264 10.42 -14.40 25.96
CA LEU A 264 9.44 -15.19 25.22
C LEU A 264 9.34 -16.63 25.73
N GLN A 265 10.23 -17.05 26.63
CA GLN A 265 10.32 -18.42 27.17
C GLN A 265 10.39 -19.48 26.06
N SER A 266 10.92 -19.08 24.91
CA SER A 266 10.95 -19.87 23.69
C SER A 266 12.15 -19.43 22.85
N THR A 267 12.93 -20.41 22.42
CA THR A 267 14.00 -20.24 21.42
C THR A 267 13.52 -20.61 20.02
N ALA A 268 12.21 -20.74 19.83
CA ALA A 268 11.62 -20.98 18.52
C ALA A 268 12.04 -19.88 17.54
N LYS A 269 12.37 -20.30 16.33
CA LYS A 269 12.78 -19.37 15.28
C LYS A 269 11.62 -18.41 14.94
N VAL A 270 11.90 -17.12 15.00
CA VAL A 270 11.03 -16.08 14.44
C VAL A 270 11.20 -16.11 12.93
N LEU A 271 10.10 -16.34 12.21
CA LEU A 271 10.09 -16.48 10.75
C LEU A 271 9.95 -15.13 10.04
N ALA A 272 9.24 -14.19 10.67
CA ALA A 272 9.11 -12.82 10.23
C ALA A 272 8.76 -11.93 11.44
N MET A 273 9.22 -10.68 11.41
CA MET A 273 8.93 -9.71 12.45
C MET A 273 8.72 -8.33 11.82
N GLU A 274 7.52 -7.76 11.97
CA GLU A 274 7.18 -6.47 11.39
C GLU A 274 6.28 -5.65 12.33
N TRP A 275 6.30 -4.32 12.18
CA TRP A 275 5.42 -3.43 12.92
C TRP A 275 4.06 -3.25 12.26
N GLY A 276 3.01 -3.20 13.09
CA GLY A 276 1.70 -2.74 12.71
C GLY A 276 1.54 -1.25 13.02
N ALA A 277 1.71 -0.41 12.00
CA ALA A 277 1.76 1.04 12.14
C ALA A 277 2.77 1.50 13.20
N LYS A 278 2.27 2.06 14.31
CA LYS A 278 3.05 2.53 15.47
C LYS A 278 2.60 1.91 16.80
N ASP A 279 1.58 1.06 16.77
CA ASP A 279 0.86 0.64 17.98
C ASP A 279 1.36 -0.69 18.53
N PHE A 280 1.75 -1.61 17.66
CA PHE A 280 2.20 -2.95 18.02
C PHE A 280 3.15 -3.51 16.95
N PHE A 281 3.81 -4.61 17.29
CA PHE A 281 4.61 -5.41 16.37
C PHE A 281 4.22 -6.88 16.47
N VAL A 282 4.48 -7.62 15.40
CA VAL A 282 4.04 -8.99 15.21
C VAL A 282 5.24 -9.87 14.95
N LEU A 283 5.30 -11.01 15.65
CA LEU A 283 6.29 -12.06 15.43
C LEU A 283 5.55 -13.29 14.90
N VAL A 284 5.96 -13.75 13.73
CA VAL A 284 5.48 -15.01 13.17
C VAL A 284 6.39 -16.13 13.65
N MET A 285 5.80 -17.16 14.25
CA MET A 285 6.46 -18.41 14.62
C MET A 285 5.69 -19.58 14.00
N GLU A 286 6.28 -20.78 13.95
CA GLU A 286 5.66 -21.94 13.30
C GLU A 286 4.23 -22.26 13.77
N LYS A 287 3.97 -22.14 15.08
CA LYS A 287 2.69 -22.54 15.69
C LYS A 287 1.77 -21.38 16.05
N LEU A 288 2.29 -20.15 16.11
CA LEU A 288 1.55 -19.00 16.58
C LEU A 288 2.05 -17.70 15.93
N ILE A 289 1.15 -16.73 15.86
CA ILE A 289 1.46 -15.34 15.55
C ILE A 289 1.35 -14.57 16.87
N PHE A 290 2.47 -14.04 17.35
CA PHE A 290 2.54 -13.29 18.60
C PHE A 290 2.40 -11.80 18.31
N VAL A 291 1.57 -11.09 19.07
CA VAL A 291 1.35 -9.66 18.92
C VAL A 291 1.62 -8.95 20.23
N LYS A 292 2.47 -7.92 20.18
CA LYS A 292 2.95 -7.19 21.36
C LYS A 292 2.98 -5.69 21.07
N GLY A 293 2.48 -4.90 22.00
CA GLY A 293 2.69 -3.45 22.06
C GLY A 293 3.66 -3.09 23.18
N PHE A 294 3.80 -1.81 23.50
CA PHE A 294 4.64 -1.40 24.63
C PHE A 294 4.04 -1.74 26.00
N GLY A 295 2.72 -1.83 26.11
CA GLY A 295 2.04 -2.21 27.35
C GLY A 295 2.39 -3.63 27.83
N LYS A 296 2.08 -3.95 29.08
CA LYS A 296 2.47 -5.25 29.71
C LYS A 296 1.85 -6.49 29.06
N HIS A 297 0.69 -6.32 28.43
CA HIS A 297 -0.08 -7.43 27.89
C HIS A 297 0.33 -7.74 26.43
N TRP A 298 -0.01 -8.95 26.00
CA TRP A 298 0.21 -9.48 24.66
C TRP A 298 -0.96 -10.37 24.26
N CYS A 299 -1.12 -10.59 22.97
CA CYS A 299 -2.10 -11.56 22.45
C CYS A 299 -1.45 -12.46 21.41
N LYS A 300 -2.13 -13.57 21.08
CA LYS A 300 -1.64 -14.55 20.11
C LYS A 300 -2.77 -15.06 19.23
N TYR A 301 -2.42 -15.37 17.99
CA TYR A 301 -3.29 -16.06 17.05
C TYR A 301 -2.69 -17.41 16.65
N PRO A 302 -3.50 -18.36 16.16
CA PRO A 302 -2.97 -19.58 15.56
C PRO A 302 -1.99 -19.28 14.42
N GLY A 303 -0.91 -20.06 14.34
CA GLY A 303 0.07 -19.95 13.24
C GLY A 303 -0.55 -20.29 11.89
N LYS A 304 0.09 -19.82 10.82
CA LYS A 304 -0.31 -20.11 9.43
C LYS A 304 0.87 -20.63 8.63
N LEU A 305 0.61 -21.57 7.73
CA LEU A 305 1.58 -22.06 6.75
C LEU A 305 1.83 -21.00 5.69
N GLY A 306 3.10 -20.85 5.30
CA GLY A 306 3.54 -19.89 4.28
C GLY A 306 2.92 -18.52 4.48
N CYS A 307 3.43 -17.72 5.42
CA CYS A 307 2.92 -16.38 5.66
C CYS A 307 3.98 -15.30 5.49
N CYS A 308 3.55 -14.18 4.92
CA CYS A 308 4.36 -12.99 4.71
C CYS A 308 3.65 -11.78 5.32
N LEU A 309 4.44 -10.85 5.84
CA LEU A 309 3.96 -9.64 6.49
C LEU A 309 4.24 -8.43 5.61
N GLN A 310 3.35 -7.45 5.64
CA GLN A 310 3.57 -6.13 5.06
C GLN A 310 3.10 -5.06 6.05
N PRO A 311 4.02 -4.22 6.56
CA PRO A 311 3.64 -3.08 7.38
C PRO A 311 2.82 -2.07 6.59
N GLU A 312 1.81 -1.50 7.24
CA GLU A 312 0.92 -0.47 6.70
C GLU A 312 0.83 0.71 7.68
N VAL A 313 0.40 1.88 7.19
CA VAL A 313 0.31 3.12 7.99
C VAL A 313 -0.68 3.04 9.16
N ASP A 314 -1.59 2.07 9.14
CA ASP A 314 -2.66 1.87 10.10
C ASP A 314 -2.80 0.42 10.59
N GLY A 315 -1.85 -0.46 10.26
CA GLY A 315 -1.84 -1.84 10.72
C GLY A 315 -0.77 -2.68 10.03
N LEU A 316 -1.07 -3.95 9.85
CA LEU A 316 -0.20 -4.95 9.26
C LEU A 316 -1.03 -5.87 8.37
N ARG A 317 -0.62 -6.07 7.12
CA ARG A 317 -1.18 -7.12 6.27
C ARG A 317 -0.44 -8.43 6.49
N LEU A 318 -1.21 -9.50 6.54
CA LEU A 318 -0.70 -10.86 6.62
C LEU A 318 -1.31 -11.65 5.46
N VAL A 319 -0.46 -12.09 4.54
CA VAL A 319 -0.86 -12.95 3.43
C VAL A 319 -0.33 -14.35 3.72
N SER A 320 -1.21 -15.34 3.69
CA SER A 320 -0.84 -16.75 3.78
C SER A 320 -1.12 -17.51 2.49
N ASN A 321 -0.84 -18.81 2.47
CA ASN A 321 -1.26 -19.69 1.38
C ASN A 321 -2.78 -19.65 1.10
N THR A 322 -3.62 -19.30 2.09
CA THR A 322 -5.09 -19.44 2.00
C THR A 322 -5.88 -18.18 2.29
N THR A 323 -5.25 -17.12 2.82
CA THR A 323 -5.98 -15.91 3.24
C THR A 323 -5.14 -14.65 3.07
N SER A 324 -5.80 -13.53 2.75
CA SER A 324 -5.27 -12.18 2.93
C SER A 324 -5.98 -11.54 4.13
N GLU A 325 -5.23 -11.24 5.19
CA GLU A 325 -5.71 -10.73 6.47
C GLU A 325 -5.12 -9.34 6.78
N PHE A 326 -5.78 -8.62 7.68
CA PHE A 326 -5.31 -7.37 8.22
C PHE A 326 -5.43 -7.36 9.74
N ILE A 327 -4.31 -7.06 10.40
CA ILE A 327 -4.22 -6.89 11.84
C ILE A 327 -4.04 -5.39 12.10
N HIS A 328 -4.93 -4.80 12.88
CA HIS A 328 -4.84 -3.38 13.20
C HIS A 328 -5.37 -3.07 14.60
N ARG A 329 -5.00 -1.90 15.12
CA ARG A 329 -5.56 -1.39 16.37
C ARG A 329 -7.03 -1.04 16.14
N VAL A 330 -7.90 -1.47 17.06
CA VAL A 330 -9.28 -0.99 17.12
C VAL A 330 -9.23 0.50 17.45
N THR A 331 -9.83 1.31 16.58
CA THR A 331 -9.77 2.78 16.71
C THR A 331 -10.59 3.26 17.91
N SER A 332 -10.29 4.47 18.38
CA SER A 332 -11.08 5.09 19.44
C SER A 332 -12.54 5.28 19.04
N GLN A 333 -12.83 5.44 17.74
CA GLN A 333 -14.19 5.62 17.21
C GLN A 333 -14.98 4.30 17.30
N SER A 334 -14.41 3.18 16.83
CA SER A 334 -15.05 1.86 16.99
C SER A 334 -15.18 1.49 18.47
N LEU A 335 -14.17 1.77 19.31
CA LEU A 335 -14.26 1.54 20.76
C LEU A 335 -15.37 2.36 21.42
N ALA A 336 -15.56 3.63 21.04
CA ALA A 336 -16.60 4.47 21.59
C ALA A 336 -18.00 3.91 21.33
N VAL A 337 -18.25 3.39 20.12
CA VAL A 337 -19.60 2.97 19.70
C VAL A 337 -19.88 1.50 19.95
N LEU A 338 -18.91 0.60 19.71
CA LEU A 338 -19.14 -0.85 19.66
C LEU A 338 -18.65 -1.59 20.90
N ARG A 339 -17.81 -1.00 21.76
CA ARG A 339 -17.32 -1.69 22.96
C ARG A 339 -18.48 -2.02 23.88
N ILE A 340 -18.54 -3.28 24.33
CA ILE A 340 -19.54 -3.75 25.29
C ILE A 340 -19.49 -2.90 26.57
N GLY A 341 -20.64 -2.36 26.98
CA GLY A 341 -20.75 -1.50 28.15
C GLY A 341 -20.20 -0.08 27.96
N SER A 342 -19.98 0.36 26.72
CA SER A 342 -19.63 1.75 26.44
C SER A 342 -20.80 2.68 26.77
N MET A 343 -20.51 3.77 27.49
CA MET A 343 -21.47 4.82 27.83
C MET A 343 -21.19 6.12 27.03
N GLU A 344 -20.37 6.03 25.98
CA GLU A 344 -20.10 7.16 25.09
C GLU A 344 -21.37 7.54 24.29
N PRO A 345 -21.53 8.81 23.88
CA PRO A 345 -22.73 9.29 23.21
C PRO A 345 -23.11 8.45 21.97
N GLY A 346 -22.13 8.03 21.17
CA GLY A 346 -22.34 7.21 19.99
C GLY A 346 -22.79 5.78 20.30
N ALA A 347 -22.34 5.18 21.40
CA ALA A 347 -22.84 3.88 21.85
C ALA A 347 -24.31 3.99 22.30
N LEU A 348 -24.65 5.02 23.08
CA LEU A 348 -26.02 5.24 23.53
C LEU A 348 -26.97 5.54 22.38
N LEU A 349 -26.53 6.31 21.36
CA LEU A 349 -27.30 6.50 20.13
C LEU A 349 -27.49 5.18 19.36
N ASN A 350 -26.45 4.37 19.31
CA ASN A 350 -26.48 3.08 18.65
C ASN A 350 -27.43 2.09 19.37
N ASP A 351 -27.45 2.09 20.70
CA ASP A 351 -28.39 1.30 21.49
C ASP A 351 -29.83 1.85 21.36
N ALA A 352 -30.02 3.17 21.36
CA ALA A 352 -31.32 3.79 21.09
C ALA A 352 -31.91 3.32 19.75
N PHE A 353 -31.07 3.22 18.72
CA PHE A 353 -31.50 2.73 17.42
C PHE A 353 -31.86 1.23 17.43
N LYS A 354 -31.13 0.39 18.19
CA LYS A 354 -31.50 -1.02 18.39
C LYS A 354 -32.86 -1.16 19.06
N GLU A 355 -33.12 -0.39 20.12
CA GLU A 355 -34.42 -0.43 20.82
C GLU A 355 -35.55 0.06 19.91
N TYR A 356 -35.29 1.07 19.08
CA TYR A 356 -36.24 1.53 18.07
C TYR A 356 -36.56 0.44 17.04
N GLU A 357 -35.57 -0.27 16.50
CA GLU A 357 -35.80 -1.41 15.58
C GLU A 357 -36.44 -2.63 16.27
N GLY A 358 -36.29 -2.76 17.59
CA GLY A 358 -36.91 -3.80 18.41
C GLY A 358 -38.34 -3.52 18.85
N ASP A 359 -38.99 -2.50 18.28
CA ASP A 359 -40.33 -2.01 18.64
C ASP A 359 -40.44 -1.42 20.08
N GLU A 360 -39.32 -1.13 20.75
CA GLU A 360 -39.26 -0.53 22.08
C GLU A 360 -39.02 0.99 22.03
N SER A 361 -39.84 1.69 21.24
CA SER A 361 -39.70 3.14 20.96
C SER A 361 -39.65 4.04 22.21
N HIS A 362 -40.25 3.61 23.32
CA HIS A 362 -40.20 4.35 24.59
C HIS A 362 -38.78 4.37 25.19
N LYS A 363 -38.05 3.24 25.15
CA LYS A 363 -36.66 3.16 25.61
C LYS A 363 -35.73 3.94 24.70
N ALA A 364 -35.97 3.88 23.39
CA ALA A 364 -35.23 4.68 22.42
C ALA A 364 -35.34 6.19 22.72
N ASP A 365 -36.54 6.68 23.05
CA ASP A 365 -36.77 8.09 23.42
C ASP A 365 -36.04 8.47 24.73
N GLU A 366 -35.99 7.58 25.72
CA GLU A 366 -35.21 7.79 26.96
C GLU A 366 -33.72 8.00 26.68
N TYR A 367 -33.12 7.14 25.85
CA TYR A 367 -31.72 7.29 25.43
C TYR A 367 -31.49 8.61 24.68
N ILE A 368 -32.36 8.96 23.74
CA ILE A 368 -32.23 10.20 22.96
C ILE A 368 -32.33 11.44 23.87
N ARG A 369 -33.26 11.45 24.83
CA ARG A 369 -33.35 12.54 25.82
C ARG A 369 -32.08 12.63 26.67
N PHE A 370 -31.50 11.49 27.05
CA PHE A 370 -30.28 11.44 27.85
C PHE A 370 -29.07 12.03 27.11
N ILE A 371 -28.97 11.85 25.79
CA ILE A 371 -27.85 12.34 24.97
C ILE A 371 -28.14 13.63 24.19
N LYS A 372 -29.27 14.29 24.43
CA LYS A 372 -29.75 15.42 23.60
C LYS A 372 -28.70 16.49 23.32
N ASP A 373 -27.98 16.92 24.35
CA ASP A 373 -26.96 17.98 24.24
C ASP A 373 -25.66 17.51 23.55
N LYS A 374 -25.45 16.19 23.46
CA LYS A 374 -24.28 15.54 22.83
C LYS A 374 -24.65 14.80 21.55
N LEU A 375 -25.86 14.99 21.05
CA LEU A 375 -26.37 14.26 19.90
C LEU A 375 -25.54 14.49 18.62
N PRO A 376 -25.04 15.70 18.30
CA PRO A 376 -24.13 15.89 17.18
C PRO A 376 -22.87 15.02 17.29
N ASP A 377 -22.24 14.96 18.47
CA ASP A 377 -21.06 14.14 18.71
C ASP A 377 -21.37 12.65 18.58
N ALA A 378 -22.52 12.21 19.11
CA ALA A 378 -22.99 10.83 18.98
C ALA A 378 -23.13 10.40 17.51
N ILE A 379 -23.73 11.26 16.68
CA ILE A 379 -23.89 11.03 15.25
C ILE A 379 -22.51 10.94 14.57
N LEU A 380 -21.61 11.88 14.85
CA LEU A 380 -20.25 11.88 14.30
C LEU A 380 -19.45 10.65 14.73
N GLN A 381 -19.58 10.19 15.97
CA GLN A 381 -18.95 8.96 16.45
C GLN A 381 -19.45 7.74 15.65
N CYS A 382 -20.77 7.60 15.42
CA CYS A 382 -21.32 6.52 14.58
C CYS A 382 -20.84 6.61 13.12
N ILE A 383 -20.80 7.81 12.53
CA ILE A 383 -20.29 8.02 11.15
C ILE A 383 -18.83 7.60 11.06
N LYS A 384 -17.98 8.08 11.98
CA LYS A 384 -16.55 7.78 11.97
C LYS A 384 -16.28 6.31 12.25
N ALA A 385 -17.00 5.69 13.19
CA ALA A 385 -16.92 4.25 13.44
C ALA A 385 -17.27 3.45 12.18
N ALA A 386 -18.31 3.84 11.42
CA ALA A 386 -18.65 3.18 10.16
C ALA A 386 -17.49 3.21 9.15
N GLY A 387 -16.73 4.31 9.10
CA GLY A 387 -15.56 4.45 8.22
C GLY A 387 -14.40 3.49 8.52
N GLU A 388 -14.28 3.05 9.77
CA GLU A 388 -13.19 2.18 10.23
C GLU A 388 -13.50 0.69 10.04
N GLU A 389 -14.77 0.34 9.80
CA GLU A 389 -15.19 -1.04 9.60
C GLU A 389 -15.04 -1.49 8.14
N PHE A 390 -14.68 -2.76 7.93
CA PHE A 390 -14.51 -3.33 6.59
C PHE A 390 -15.80 -3.98 6.07
N GLU A 391 -16.60 -4.58 6.96
CA GLU A 391 -17.81 -5.34 6.62
C GLU A 391 -18.98 -4.42 6.25
N PRO A 392 -19.55 -4.50 5.03
CA PRO A 392 -20.63 -3.62 4.59
C PRO A 392 -21.87 -3.66 5.48
N ALA A 393 -22.22 -4.81 6.06
CA ALA A 393 -23.37 -4.91 6.95
C ALA A 393 -23.20 -4.05 8.21
N LEU A 394 -22.01 -4.06 8.82
CA LEU A 394 -21.70 -3.28 10.01
C LEU A 394 -21.61 -1.78 9.70
N GLN A 395 -21.01 -1.42 8.56
CA GLN A 395 -20.97 -0.04 8.08
C GLN A 395 -22.39 0.54 7.90
N GLN A 396 -23.27 -0.21 7.23
CA GLN A 396 -24.66 0.22 7.02
C GLN A 396 -25.41 0.36 8.33
N SER A 397 -25.21 -0.58 9.26
CA SER A 397 -25.82 -0.54 10.58
C SER A 397 -25.45 0.73 11.35
N LEU A 398 -24.16 1.07 11.43
CA LEU A 398 -23.67 2.28 12.09
C LEU A 398 -24.17 3.58 11.42
N LEU A 399 -24.21 3.61 10.08
CA LEU A 399 -24.78 4.74 9.33
C LEU A 399 -26.30 4.87 9.53
N ARG A 400 -27.03 3.78 9.77
CA ARG A 400 -28.45 3.85 10.12
C ARG A 400 -28.65 4.45 11.51
N SER A 401 -27.83 4.08 12.50
CA SER A 401 -27.83 4.72 13.83
C SER A 401 -27.56 6.22 13.74
N ALA A 402 -26.57 6.63 12.93
CA ALA A 402 -26.30 8.04 12.65
C ALA A 402 -27.49 8.74 11.98
N ARG A 403 -28.11 8.11 10.96
CA ARG A 403 -29.29 8.64 10.28
C ARG A 403 -30.49 8.79 11.22
N PHE A 404 -30.69 7.84 12.14
CA PHE A 404 -31.73 7.91 13.16
C PHE A 404 -31.52 9.13 14.06
N GLY A 405 -30.30 9.32 14.59
CA GLY A 405 -29.95 10.48 15.42
C GLY A 405 -30.18 11.81 14.70
N LYS A 406 -29.87 11.90 13.40
CA LYS A 406 -30.12 13.11 12.59
C LYS A 406 -31.59 13.55 12.60
N GLY A 407 -32.53 12.62 12.77
CA GLY A 407 -33.97 12.94 12.82
C GLY A 407 -34.38 13.77 14.04
N PHE A 408 -33.56 13.81 15.09
CA PHE A 408 -33.83 14.55 16.33
C PHE A 408 -33.05 15.87 16.42
N LEU A 409 -32.25 16.20 15.41
CA LEU A 409 -31.59 17.50 15.33
C LEU A 409 -32.60 18.59 14.93
N GLY A 410 -32.59 19.71 15.64
CA GLY A 410 -33.41 20.89 15.32
C GLY A 410 -32.93 21.61 14.05
N PRO A 411 -33.66 22.62 13.54
CA PRO A 411 -33.37 23.31 12.27
C PRO A 411 -32.02 24.06 12.24
N GLU A 412 -31.41 24.33 13.39
CA GLU A 412 -30.05 24.89 13.51
C GLU A 412 -28.95 23.84 13.26
N ILE A 413 -29.19 22.86 12.39
CA ILE A 413 -28.27 21.76 12.11
C ILE A 413 -26.90 22.32 11.74
N SER A 414 -25.84 21.82 12.39
CA SER A 414 -24.48 21.98 11.94
C SER A 414 -24.34 21.34 10.55
N SER A 415 -24.24 22.17 9.51
CA SER A 415 -23.93 21.75 8.14
C SER A 415 -22.79 20.72 8.08
N GLU A 416 -21.87 20.79 9.04
CA GLU A 416 -20.83 19.81 9.33
C GLU A 416 -21.33 18.36 9.44
N VAL A 417 -22.30 18.03 10.30
CA VAL A 417 -22.76 16.64 10.51
C VAL A 417 -23.39 16.07 9.25
N VAL A 418 -24.11 16.91 8.50
CA VAL A 418 -24.72 16.50 7.22
C VAL A 418 -23.64 16.23 6.18
N ASN A 419 -22.65 17.11 6.06
CA ASN A 419 -21.54 16.97 5.13
C ASN A 419 -20.70 15.72 5.45
N GLU A 420 -20.32 15.51 6.71
CA GLU A 420 -19.58 14.33 7.16
C GLU A 420 -20.33 13.02 6.87
N PHE A 421 -21.65 13.00 7.07
CA PHE A 421 -22.46 11.83 6.74
C PHE A 421 -22.43 11.50 5.24
N VAL A 422 -22.61 12.53 4.39
CA VAL A 422 -22.61 12.38 2.93
C VAL A 422 -21.24 11.95 2.42
N GLU A 423 -20.17 12.61 2.88
CA GLU A 423 -18.79 12.29 2.52
C GLU A 423 -18.42 10.87 2.94
N MET A 424 -18.79 10.44 4.15
CA MET A 424 -18.55 9.06 4.57
C MET A 424 -19.28 8.04 3.69
N CYS A 425 -20.52 8.32 3.28
CA CYS A 425 -21.26 7.47 2.34
C CYS A 425 -20.58 7.41 0.97
N HIS A 426 -20.03 8.53 0.49
CA HIS A 426 -19.25 8.58 -0.75
C HIS A 426 -17.99 7.72 -0.64
N HIS A 427 -17.20 7.90 0.41
CA HIS A 427 -15.98 7.12 0.64
C HIS A 427 -16.25 5.63 0.77
N LEU A 428 -17.20 5.23 1.61
CA LEU A 428 -17.52 3.80 1.80
C LEU A 428 -18.02 3.14 0.52
N ARG A 429 -18.77 3.84 -0.33
CA ARG A 429 -19.19 3.29 -1.63
C ARG A 429 -18.00 3.02 -2.54
N VAL A 430 -17.07 3.97 -2.64
CA VAL A 430 -15.84 3.81 -3.45
C VAL A 430 -14.96 2.70 -2.88
N LEU A 431 -14.73 2.70 -1.58
CA LEU A 431 -13.92 1.71 -0.88
C LEU A 431 -14.49 0.31 -1.07
N ASN A 432 -15.78 0.10 -0.81
CA ASN A 432 -16.41 -1.21 -0.99
C ASN A 432 -16.38 -1.68 -2.44
N SER A 433 -16.46 -0.76 -3.40
CA SER A 433 -16.34 -1.09 -4.82
C SER A 433 -14.95 -1.65 -5.14
N VAL A 434 -13.87 -0.97 -4.74
CA VAL A 434 -12.50 -1.44 -5.01
C VAL A 434 -12.08 -2.65 -4.16
N ARG A 435 -12.75 -2.86 -3.01
CA ARG A 435 -12.57 -4.03 -2.15
C ARG A 435 -13.22 -5.31 -2.70
N MET A 436 -14.15 -5.22 -3.65
CA MET A 436 -14.76 -6.41 -4.26
C MET A 436 -13.68 -7.36 -4.79
N GLU A 437 -13.85 -8.67 -4.59
CA GLU A 437 -12.86 -9.70 -4.93
C GLU A 437 -12.34 -9.56 -6.37
N LYS A 438 -13.23 -9.24 -7.32
CA LYS A 438 -12.89 -9.00 -8.74
C LYS A 438 -11.83 -7.92 -8.94
N ILE A 439 -11.81 -6.88 -8.10
CA ILE A 439 -10.81 -5.81 -8.15
C ILE A 439 -9.65 -6.13 -7.19
N GLY A 440 -9.98 -6.54 -5.96
CA GLY A 440 -9.01 -7.06 -5.00
C GLY A 440 -8.05 -6.01 -4.44
N VAL A 441 -8.55 -4.80 -4.15
CA VAL A 441 -7.78 -3.71 -3.50
C VAL A 441 -8.38 -3.43 -2.11
N PRO A 442 -7.92 -4.13 -1.05
CA PRO A 442 -8.47 -4.04 0.31
C PRO A 442 -7.96 -2.81 1.07
N ILE A 443 -8.15 -1.64 0.49
CA ILE A 443 -7.68 -0.36 1.05
C ILE A 443 -8.57 0.10 2.22
N THR A 444 -7.97 0.60 3.29
CA THR A 444 -8.70 1.19 4.43
C THR A 444 -9.04 2.65 4.17
N LEU A 445 -9.94 3.23 4.98
CA LEU A 445 -10.26 4.66 4.85
C LEU A 445 -9.03 5.56 5.12
N ARG A 446 -8.20 5.20 6.11
CA ARG A 446 -6.99 5.96 6.46
C ARG A 446 -5.94 5.89 5.34
N GLN A 447 -5.79 4.72 4.72
CA GLN A 447 -4.96 4.54 3.53
C GLN A 447 -5.48 5.36 2.34
N TYR A 448 -6.79 5.37 2.11
CA TYR A 448 -7.41 6.16 1.04
C TYR A 448 -7.18 7.66 1.21
N TYR A 449 -7.36 8.20 2.43
CA TYR A 449 -7.05 9.60 2.71
C TYR A 449 -5.59 9.96 2.45
N ARG A 450 -4.66 9.00 2.68
CA ARG A 450 -3.24 9.23 2.44
C ARG A 450 -2.86 9.16 0.96
N LEU A 451 -3.47 8.25 0.20
CA LEU A 451 -3.22 8.15 -1.24
C LEU A 451 -3.89 9.27 -2.03
N SER A 452 -5.06 9.76 -1.59
CA SER A 452 -6.00 10.58 -2.37
C SER A 452 -6.74 9.81 -3.48
N THR A 453 -7.83 10.40 -3.96
CA THR A 453 -8.61 9.89 -5.09
C THR A 453 -7.77 9.77 -6.36
N GLY A 454 -6.89 10.75 -6.63
CA GLY A 454 -6.07 10.77 -7.85
C GLY A 454 -5.13 9.55 -7.95
N VAL A 455 -4.50 9.17 -6.85
CA VAL A 455 -3.59 8.00 -6.82
C VAL A 455 -4.38 6.70 -6.86
N LEU A 456 -5.55 6.62 -6.21
CA LEU A 456 -6.43 5.45 -6.38
C LEU A 456 -6.82 5.27 -7.85
N THR A 457 -7.17 6.36 -8.53
CA THR A 457 -7.46 6.35 -9.97
C THR A 457 -6.25 5.85 -10.78
N ASP A 458 -5.05 6.34 -10.50
CA ASP A 458 -3.82 5.86 -11.16
C ASP A 458 -3.57 4.37 -10.95
N ARG A 459 -3.79 3.87 -9.74
CA ARG A 459 -3.70 2.44 -9.43
C ARG A 459 -4.70 1.60 -10.22
N LEU A 460 -5.93 2.08 -10.39
CA LEU A 460 -6.95 1.41 -11.20
C LEU A 460 -6.59 1.44 -12.70
N ILE A 461 -6.07 2.58 -13.20
CA ILE A 461 -5.57 2.71 -14.57
C ILE A 461 -4.44 1.73 -14.83
N ASN A 462 -3.47 1.61 -13.90
CA ASN A 462 -2.32 0.71 -14.04
C ASN A 462 -2.76 -0.77 -14.10
N ARG A 463 -3.86 -1.13 -13.43
CA ARG A 463 -4.52 -2.44 -13.51
C ARG A 463 -5.44 -2.62 -14.73
N GLU A 464 -5.51 -1.62 -15.61
CA GLU A 464 -6.39 -1.61 -16.78
C GLU A 464 -7.89 -1.63 -16.45
N LEU A 465 -8.26 -1.21 -15.23
CA LEU A 465 -9.65 -1.11 -14.74
C LEU A 465 -10.28 0.25 -15.10
N TYR A 466 -10.14 0.67 -16.36
CA TYR A 466 -10.62 1.98 -16.83
C TYR A 466 -12.11 2.25 -16.55
N PRO A 467 -13.05 1.29 -16.75
CA PRO A 467 -14.47 1.54 -16.47
C PRO A 467 -14.74 1.86 -15.00
N VAL A 468 -14.11 1.14 -14.08
CA VAL A 468 -14.25 1.36 -12.64
C VAL A 468 -13.68 2.73 -12.25
N ALA A 469 -12.51 3.09 -12.81
CA ALA A 469 -11.91 4.39 -12.60
C ALA A 469 -12.84 5.53 -13.08
N LEU A 470 -13.47 5.38 -14.25
CA LEU A 470 -14.45 6.36 -14.78
C LEU A 470 -15.67 6.49 -13.89
N GLU A 471 -16.25 5.36 -13.45
CA GLU A 471 -17.41 5.36 -12.55
C GLU A 471 -17.10 6.08 -11.23
N ILE A 472 -15.94 5.81 -10.62
CA ILE A 472 -15.50 6.47 -9.39
C ILE A 472 -15.30 7.97 -9.61
N CYS A 473 -14.59 8.38 -10.67
CA CYS A 473 -14.35 9.80 -10.97
C CYS A 473 -15.65 10.56 -11.23
N ASN A 474 -16.59 9.97 -11.99
CA ASN A 474 -17.90 10.57 -12.26
C ASN A 474 -18.74 10.67 -10.99
N TYR A 475 -18.72 9.62 -10.16
CA TYR A 475 -19.45 9.59 -8.89
C TYR A 475 -18.95 10.66 -7.91
N LEU A 476 -17.63 10.78 -7.75
CA LEU A 476 -16.99 11.77 -6.88
C LEU A 476 -16.91 13.17 -7.52
N ARG A 477 -17.34 13.32 -8.77
CA ARG A 477 -17.27 14.58 -9.54
C ARG A 477 -15.86 15.15 -9.60
N VAL A 478 -14.87 14.28 -9.81
CA VAL A 478 -13.48 14.69 -10.04
C VAL A 478 -13.42 15.57 -11.29
N PRO A 479 -12.68 16.70 -11.28
CA PRO A 479 -12.52 17.53 -12.48
C PRO A 479 -12.11 16.71 -13.70
N ASN A 480 -12.72 16.96 -14.85
CA ASN A 480 -12.54 16.14 -16.06
C ASN A 480 -11.07 15.96 -16.46
N VAL A 481 -10.24 16.99 -16.25
CA VAL A 481 -8.79 16.95 -16.55
C VAL A 481 -8.08 15.86 -15.75
N ASP A 482 -8.40 15.74 -14.46
CA ASP A 482 -7.78 14.77 -13.54
C ASP A 482 -8.51 13.41 -13.52
N GLY A 483 -9.78 13.39 -13.96
CA GLY A 483 -10.62 12.21 -14.06
C GLY A 483 -10.73 11.67 -15.50
N GLU A 484 -11.88 11.91 -16.13
CA GLU A 484 -12.26 11.29 -17.40
C GLU A 484 -11.21 11.47 -18.53
N VAL A 485 -10.69 12.68 -18.72
CA VAL A 485 -9.67 12.97 -19.75
C VAL A 485 -8.38 12.19 -19.49
N LYS A 486 -7.90 12.18 -18.24
CA LYS A 486 -6.71 11.42 -17.85
C LYS A 486 -6.89 9.92 -18.10
N ILE A 487 -8.03 9.35 -17.70
CA ILE A 487 -8.31 7.91 -17.84
C ILE A 487 -8.40 7.52 -19.32
N LEU A 488 -9.16 8.27 -20.12
CA LEU A 488 -9.32 8.02 -21.55
C LEU A 488 -7.99 8.14 -22.32
N ARG A 489 -7.18 9.15 -21.98
CA ARG A 489 -5.84 9.33 -22.53
C ARG A 489 -4.94 8.12 -22.23
N GLN A 490 -4.90 7.65 -20.98
CA GLN A 490 -4.09 6.49 -20.62
C GLN A 490 -4.58 5.19 -21.28
N TRP A 491 -5.89 5.03 -21.43
CA TRP A 491 -6.48 3.94 -22.21
C TRP A 491 -6.04 3.99 -23.69
N ALA A 492 -6.08 5.19 -24.30
CA ALA A 492 -5.64 5.37 -25.67
C ALA A 492 -4.13 5.09 -25.83
N ILE A 493 -3.30 5.56 -24.91
CA ILE A 493 -1.86 5.25 -24.86
C ILE A 493 -1.63 3.73 -24.76
N LYS A 494 -2.41 3.01 -23.95
CA LYS A 494 -2.34 1.54 -23.89
C LYS A 494 -2.66 0.91 -25.24
N LYS A 495 -3.68 1.40 -25.97
CA LYS A 495 -4.02 0.93 -27.31
C LYS A 495 -2.95 1.26 -28.36
N VAL A 496 -2.30 2.41 -28.24
CA VAL A 496 -1.14 2.76 -29.07
C VAL A 496 0.02 1.78 -28.86
N LYS A 497 0.30 1.39 -27.62
CA LYS A 497 1.37 0.44 -27.27
C LYS A 497 1.08 -1.00 -27.67
N ASP A 498 -0.16 -1.31 -28.03
CA ASP A 498 -0.54 -2.63 -28.52
C ASP A 498 -0.09 -2.82 -29.97
N LYS A 499 1.06 -3.48 -30.15
CA LYS A 499 1.67 -3.76 -31.46
C LYS A 499 0.94 -4.86 -32.25
N THR A 500 -0.06 -5.52 -31.66
CA THR A 500 -0.86 -6.53 -32.36
C THR A 500 -1.92 -5.92 -33.28
N ILE A 501 -2.27 -4.65 -33.06
CA ILE A 501 -3.30 -3.93 -33.81
C ILE A 501 -2.61 -3.06 -34.87
N GLN A 502 -3.08 -3.09 -36.12
CA GLN A 502 -2.57 -2.23 -37.20
C GLN A 502 -2.87 -0.74 -36.95
N ASP A 503 -2.02 0.15 -37.48
CA ASP A 503 -2.08 1.60 -37.23
C ASP A 503 -3.44 2.22 -37.59
N LYS A 504 -4.01 1.89 -38.76
CA LYS A 504 -5.33 2.41 -39.17
C LYS A 504 -6.46 1.98 -38.25
N THR A 505 -6.51 0.69 -37.91
CA THR A 505 -7.54 0.13 -37.02
C THR A 505 -7.39 0.68 -35.60
N ALA A 506 -6.16 0.83 -35.10
CA ALA A 506 -5.91 1.45 -33.80
C ALA A 506 -6.38 2.91 -33.79
N ALA A 507 -6.10 3.67 -34.85
CA ALA A 507 -6.58 5.04 -35.01
C ALA A 507 -8.11 5.11 -34.99
N GLU A 508 -8.79 4.29 -35.81
CA GLU A 508 -10.25 4.23 -35.88
C GLU A 508 -10.88 3.95 -34.50
N ILE A 509 -10.36 2.95 -33.76
CA ILE A 509 -10.84 2.61 -32.41
C ILE A 509 -10.68 3.77 -31.44
N ILE A 510 -9.49 4.39 -31.42
CA ILE A 510 -9.19 5.49 -30.50
C ILE A 510 -10.05 6.71 -30.84
N ILE A 511 -10.06 7.13 -32.10
CA ILE A 511 -10.80 8.31 -32.57
C ILE A 511 -12.30 8.13 -32.32
N HIS A 512 -12.86 6.98 -32.70
CA HIS A 512 -14.28 6.68 -32.47
C HIS A 512 -14.62 6.73 -30.98
N ARG A 513 -13.77 6.18 -30.11
CA ARG A 513 -14.03 6.21 -28.67
C ARG A 513 -13.95 7.62 -28.10
N LEU A 514 -12.91 8.38 -28.42
CA LEU A 514 -12.66 9.72 -27.86
C LEU A 514 -13.60 10.80 -28.43
N LYS A 515 -14.15 10.62 -29.63
CA LYS A 515 -15.17 11.53 -30.18
C LYS A 515 -16.58 11.27 -29.66
N ASN A 516 -16.85 10.06 -29.15
CA ASN A 516 -18.15 9.68 -28.60
C ASN A 516 -18.25 9.90 -27.08
N THR A 517 -17.37 10.72 -26.51
CA THR A 517 -17.40 11.13 -25.10
C THR A 517 -17.87 12.57 -24.96
N ASN A 518 -18.43 12.92 -23.81
CA ASN A 518 -18.91 14.28 -23.53
C ASN A 518 -17.78 15.27 -23.20
N VAL A 519 -16.54 14.78 -23.13
CA VAL A 519 -15.34 15.56 -22.83
C VAL A 519 -14.40 15.60 -24.03
N ILE A 520 -13.70 16.73 -24.18
CA ILE A 520 -12.65 16.90 -25.20
C ILE A 520 -11.35 16.33 -24.66
N VAL A 521 -10.81 15.32 -25.32
CA VAL A 521 -9.52 14.70 -25.00
C VAL A 521 -8.47 15.15 -26.02
N PRO A 522 -7.41 15.87 -25.61
CA PRO A 522 -6.31 16.22 -26.51
C PRO A 522 -5.59 14.97 -27.04
N PHE A 523 -5.25 14.97 -28.33
CA PHE A 523 -4.60 13.87 -29.03
C PHE A 523 -3.07 13.99 -29.03
N ALA A 524 -2.50 15.15 -28.76
CA ALA A 524 -1.07 15.44 -28.88
C ALA A 524 -0.19 14.47 -28.09
N GLU A 525 -0.53 14.19 -26.82
CA GLU A 525 0.22 13.23 -26.01
C GLU A 525 0.08 11.78 -26.51
N ILE A 526 -1.10 11.42 -27.03
CA ILE A 526 -1.36 10.08 -27.57
C ILE A 526 -0.55 9.88 -28.86
N ALA A 527 -0.53 10.89 -29.74
CA ALA A 527 0.25 10.90 -30.96
C ALA A 527 1.76 10.91 -30.70
N ARG A 528 2.22 11.66 -29.69
CA ARG A 528 3.62 11.64 -29.24
C ARG A 528 4.04 10.25 -28.77
N CYS A 529 3.21 9.57 -27.98
CA CYS A 529 3.45 8.18 -27.60
C CYS A 529 3.52 7.25 -28.82
N ALA A 530 2.63 7.41 -29.81
CA ALA A 530 2.67 6.59 -31.03
C ALA A 530 3.97 6.79 -31.81
N LYS A 531 4.47 8.02 -31.89
CA LYS A 531 5.76 8.35 -32.49
C LYS A 531 6.92 7.67 -31.74
N GLU A 532 6.94 7.76 -30.42
CA GLU A 532 7.96 7.14 -29.55
C GLU A 532 7.99 5.61 -29.68
N GLU A 533 6.81 4.99 -29.85
CA GLU A 533 6.68 3.55 -30.13
C GLU A 533 7.04 3.16 -31.59
N GLY A 534 7.40 4.13 -32.42
CA GLY A 534 7.77 3.93 -33.83
C GLY A 534 6.60 3.82 -34.81
N ARG A 535 5.36 4.03 -34.33
CA ARG A 535 4.11 3.93 -35.12
C ARG A 535 3.79 5.27 -35.79
N LYS A 536 4.60 5.64 -36.78
CA LYS A 536 4.53 6.96 -37.45
C LYS A 536 3.21 7.22 -38.18
N GLU A 537 2.60 6.19 -38.77
CA GLU A 537 1.32 6.33 -39.45
C GLU A 537 0.19 6.60 -38.44
N LEU A 538 0.12 5.80 -37.36
CA LEU A 538 -0.81 6.04 -36.25
C LEU A 538 -0.63 7.43 -35.64
N ALA A 539 0.61 7.85 -35.39
CA ALA A 539 0.91 9.17 -34.85
C ALA A 539 0.32 10.29 -35.72
N SER A 540 0.43 10.17 -37.04
CA SER A 540 -0.14 11.15 -37.97
C SER A 540 -1.66 11.17 -37.93
N LEU A 541 -2.29 9.98 -38.00
CA LEU A 541 -3.75 9.86 -38.01
C LEU A 541 -4.40 10.42 -36.74
N LEU A 542 -3.74 10.24 -35.59
CA LEU A 542 -4.20 10.79 -34.31
C LEU A 542 -3.99 12.30 -34.24
N LEU A 543 -2.86 12.79 -34.76
CA LEU A 543 -2.50 14.21 -34.70
C LEU A 543 -3.40 15.09 -35.58
N ASP A 544 -3.98 14.54 -36.64
CA ASP A 544 -4.98 15.22 -37.49
C ASP A 544 -6.27 15.57 -36.71
N HIS A 545 -6.47 14.98 -35.53
CA HIS A 545 -7.58 15.27 -34.62
C HIS A 545 -7.20 16.10 -33.39
N GLU A 546 -5.96 16.61 -33.32
CA GLU A 546 -5.58 17.56 -32.27
C GLU A 546 -6.29 18.90 -32.47
N VAL A 547 -6.84 19.45 -31.38
CA VAL A 547 -7.60 20.70 -31.38
C VAL A 547 -6.67 21.91 -31.31
N HIS A 548 -5.51 21.76 -30.66
CA HIS A 548 -4.56 22.86 -30.43
C HIS A 548 -3.41 22.84 -31.43
N ALA A 549 -3.43 23.77 -32.39
CA ALA A 549 -2.37 23.92 -33.38
C ALA A 549 -0.96 24.08 -32.75
N ARG A 550 -0.86 24.74 -31.60
CA ARG A 550 0.40 24.91 -30.84
C ARG A 550 1.04 23.60 -30.39
N GLU A 551 0.26 22.54 -30.17
CA GLU A 551 0.78 21.21 -29.85
C GLU A 551 0.99 20.38 -31.13
N GLN A 552 0.18 20.66 -32.15
CA GLN A 552 0.19 19.95 -33.44
C GLN A 552 1.42 20.26 -34.28
N VAL A 553 1.76 21.55 -34.46
CA VAL A 553 2.84 22.02 -35.34
C VAL A 553 4.22 21.53 -34.87
N PRO A 554 4.63 21.66 -33.59
CA PRO A 554 5.92 21.14 -33.14
C PRO A 554 6.05 19.63 -33.33
N LEU A 555 4.97 18.87 -33.10
CA LEU A 555 4.99 17.43 -33.26
C LEU A 555 5.08 17.01 -34.75
N LEU A 556 4.44 17.74 -35.67
CA LEU A 556 4.60 17.54 -37.12
C LEU A 556 6.03 17.81 -37.58
N MET A 557 6.65 18.88 -37.06
CA MET A 557 8.06 19.21 -37.34
C MET A 557 9.00 18.10 -36.84
N GLU A 558 8.78 17.61 -35.63
CA GLU A 558 9.51 16.47 -35.08
C GLU A 558 9.32 15.17 -35.89
N MET A 559 8.17 15.01 -36.54
CA MET A 559 7.88 13.89 -37.45
C MET A 559 8.44 14.08 -38.86
N ARG A 560 9.18 15.17 -39.12
CA ARG A 560 9.73 15.57 -40.42
C ARG A 560 8.66 15.82 -41.49
N LYS A 561 7.51 16.35 -41.09
CA LYS A 561 6.40 16.74 -41.97
C LYS A 561 6.30 18.27 -42.06
N ALA A 562 7.37 18.92 -42.51
CA ALA A 562 7.50 20.37 -42.49
C ALA A 562 6.43 21.08 -43.33
N ASP A 563 6.08 20.55 -44.51
CA ASP A 563 5.06 21.13 -45.38
C ASP A 563 3.68 21.15 -44.69
N LEU A 564 3.28 20.02 -44.09
CA LEU A 564 2.03 19.93 -43.33
C LEU A 564 2.05 20.77 -42.05
N ALA A 565 3.21 20.90 -41.40
CA ALA A 565 3.36 21.77 -40.24
C ALA A 565 3.17 23.25 -40.61
N LEU A 566 3.72 23.67 -41.76
CA LEU A 566 3.56 25.02 -42.30
C LEU A 566 2.10 25.30 -42.67
N ASP A 567 1.44 24.37 -43.37
CA ASP A 567 0.01 24.51 -43.71
C ASP A 567 -0.84 24.67 -42.43
N LYS A 568 -0.58 23.86 -41.39
CA LYS A 568 -1.30 23.94 -40.11
C LYS A 568 -0.98 25.21 -39.32
N ALA A 569 0.26 25.70 -39.38
CA ALA A 569 0.63 26.97 -38.76
C ALA A 569 -0.12 28.14 -39.42
N ILE A 570 -0.16 28.17 -40.75
CA ILE A 570 -0.91 29.18 -41.51
C ILE A 570 -2.41 29.11 -41.20
N GLU A 571 -3.01 27.91 -41.22
CA GLU A 571 -4.42 27.71 -40.89
C GLU A 571 -4.78 28.16 -39.47
N SER A 572 -3.84 28.04 -38.52
CA SER A 572 -4.07 28.43 -37.12
C SER A 572 -4.15 29.94 -36.91
N GLY A 573 -3.52 30.74 -37.78
CA GLY A 573 -3.41 32.19 -37.65
C GLY A 573 -2.59 32.66 -36.43
N ASP A 574 -1.88 31.76 -35.74
CA ASP A 574 -1.02 32.11 -34.59
C ASP A 574 0.35 32.59 -35.09
N PRO A 575 0.71 33.88 -34.92
CA PRO A 575 1.98 34.42 -35.39
C PRO A 575 3.20 33.85 -34.66
N GLN A 576 3.03 33.12 -33.56
CA GLN A 576 4.11 32.45 -32.84
C GLN A 576 4.45 31.05 -33.40
N LEU A 577 3.63 30.51 -34.31
CA LEU A 577 3.81 29.16 -34.89
C LEU A 577 4.38 29.16 -36.32
N GLY A 578 4.53 30.33 -36.94
CA GLY A 578 4.99 30.50 -38.33
C GLY A 578 6.50 30.55 -38.54
#